data_AF-A0A7S1U302-F1
#
_entry.id   AF-A0A7S1U302-F1
#
_cell.length_a   1.000
_cell.length_b   1.000
_cell.length_c   1.000
_cell.angle_alpha   90.00
_cell.angle_beta   90.00
_cell.angle_gamma   90.00
#
_symmetry.space_group_name_H-M   'P 1'
#
loop_
_entity.id
_entity.type
_entity.pdbx_description
1 polymer ?
#
loop_
_entity_poly.entity_id
_entity_poly.type
_entity_poly.pdbx_seq_one_letter_code
_entity_poly.pdbx_strand_id
1 'polypeptide(L)'
;MAGAGHGRGLGVAELGVFLLALCAGTACSLTSKMLLGMRSVGMTGEEEKFQKPLFQTTAMFFGMVSALFMHWAVISFKVPFPGYDHAALQRKTDYALMFLLIVPSLFDLCATALCMYGLPHVDVSIYQMLRGGAIVFVAILKHFALGDKLRGYMWIGVFWNVVGIIIVGGVAALNGSSDESGEESGAEENQKNPLLGVCLILLGALVQSLQYAFEEKVMTMENSAPPLLLIGMEGFWGSVVCFFVLYPVVYYIPGADHGSYENPHNTMALIWNSSSVFWMVVAYFFSIFFYNMLAVLVTYMLNSVWHAILDNFRPICVWISDLFIFYVITTSFGESWTVYSYLQLLGMLVLLYGTAVYNAPNAGSIKLQGRLVDCFLKFDYDDEERTPLMSDEDRDTSYRSPYISPMLSPGGTTPVERREEARSLLAGRGDKYGAIENGQRKRGLSMEE
;
A
#
# COMPACT_ATOMS: atom_id res chain seq x y z
N MET A 1 -6.38 -25.40 17.21
CA MET A 1 -7.17 -25.84 16.04
C MET A 1 -6.35 -25.53 14.80
N ALA A 2 -5.96 -26.57 14.09
CA ALA A 2 -4.98 -26.53 13.01
C ALA A 2 -5.60 -25.94 11.73
N GLY A 3 -4.82 -25.10 11.04
CA GLY A 3 -5.18 -24.51 9.76
C GLY A 3 -3.94 -24.32 8.89
N ALA A 4 -3.34 -25.43 8.47
CA ALA A 4 -2.36 -25.45 7.38
C ALA A 4 -2.94 -26.33 6.27
N GLY A 5 -3.87 -25.75 5.51
CA GLY A 5 -4.47 -26.36 4.34
C GLY A 5 -3.66 -26.01 3.10
N HIS A 6 -2.91 -26.97 2.59
CA HIS A 6 -2.41 -26.98 1.22
C HIS A 6 -3.56 -26.73 0.22
N GLY A 7 -3.34 -25.85 -0.77
CA GLY A 7 -3.95 -25.95 -2.10
C GLY A 7 -5.47 -26.09 -2.21
N ARG A 8 -6.25 -25.45 -1.34
CA ARG A 8 -7.73 -25.36 -1.48
C ARG A 8 -8.11 -23.89 -1.60
N GLY A 9 -9.07 -23.58 -2.48
CA GLY A 9 -9.54 -22.22 -2.76
C GLY A 9 -10.01 -21.47 -1.51
N LEU A 10 -10.23 -20.16 -1.66
CA LEU A 10 -10.67 -19.23 -0.61
C LEU A 10 -11.72 -19.88 0.30
N GLY A 11 -11.39 -20.14 1.55
CA GLY A 11 -12.39 -20.56 2.52
C GLY A 11 -13.32 -19.39 2.87
N VAL A 12 -14.48 -19.72 3.44
CA VAL A 12 -15.54 -18.74 3.75
C VAL A 12 -15.05 -17.69 4.76
N ALA A 13 -14.17 -18.08 5.68
CA ALA A 13 -13.60 -17.18 6.67
C ALA A 13 -12.59 -16.20 6.04
N GLU A 14 -11.70 -16.68 5.16
CA GLU A 14 -10.76 -15.83 4.43
C GLU A 14 -11.49 -14.83 3.54
N LEU A 15 -12.52 -15.29 2.81
CA LEU A 15 -13.36 -14.43 1.98
C LEU A 15 -14.10 -13.38 2.85
N GLY A 16 -14.64 -13.80 3.99
CA GLY A 16 -15.32 -12.92 4.93
C GLY A 16 -14.41 -11.80 5.44
N VAL A 17 -13.18 -12.13 5.82
CA VAL A 17 -12.19 -11.13 6.25
C VAL A 17 -11.79 -10.20 5.11
N PHE A 18 -11.59 -10.72 3.90
CA PHE A 18 -11.30 -9.91 2.72
C PHE A 18 -12.41 -8.89 2.43
N LEU A 19 -13.67 -9.33 2.43
CA LEU A 19 -14.82 -8.45 2.21
C LEU A 19 -14.97 -7.43 3.34
N LEU A 20 -14.77 -7.82 4.61
CA LEU A 20 -14.79 -6.88 5.73
C LEU A 20 -13.69 -5.83 5.62
N ALA A 21 -12.48 -6.23 5.22
CA ALA A 21 -11.36 -5.33 5.03
C ALA A 21 -11.63 -4.33 3.89
N LEU A 22 -12.23 -4.80 2.79
CA LEU A 22 -12.66 -3.96 1.66
C LEU A 22 -13.75 -2.96 2.08
N CYS A 23 -14.75 -3.41 2.85
CA CYS A 23 -15.79 -2.54 3.42
C CYS A 23 -15.19 -1.49 4.38
N ALA A 24 -14.29 -1.89 5.27
CA ALA A 24 -13.63 -0.98 6.21
C ALA A 24 -12.77 0.06 5.48
N GLY A 25 -12.01 -0.34 4.45
CA GLY A 25 -11.22 0.59 3.62
C GLY A 25 -12.08 1.55 2.81
N THR A 26 -13.23 1.08 2.32
CA THR A 26 -14.23 1.90 1.64
C THR A 26 -14.85 2.92 2.60
N ALA A 27 -15.27 2.47 3.80
CA ALA A 27 -15.79 3.32 4.85
C ALA A 27 -14.77 4.36 5.31
N CYS A 28 -13.49 3.99 5.44
CA CYS A 28 -12.39 4.91 5.77
C CYS A 28 -12.29 6.04 4.75
N SER A 29 -12.34 5.72 3.46
CA SER A 29 -12.21 6.70 2.38
C SER A 29 -13.44 7.62 2.31
N LEU A 30 -14.64 7.06 2.44
CA LEU A 30 -15.90 7.81 2.43
C LEU A 30 -16.06 8.71 3.65
N THR A 31 -15.76 8.22 4.85
CA THR A 31 -15.83 9.03 6.08
C THR A 31 -14.82 10.18 6.04
N SER A 32 -13.62 9.97 5.50
CA SER A 32 -12.65 11.04 5.23
C SER A 32 -13.23 12.11 4.29
N LYS A 33 -13.83 11.69 3.17
CA LYS A 33 -14.45 12.57 2.18
C LYS A 33 -15.61 13.36 2.78
N MET A 34 -16.55 12.67 3.42
CA MET A 34 -17.72 13.28 4.05
C MET A 34 -17.30 14.28 5.12
N LEU A 35 -16.32 13.93 5.95
CA LEU A 35 -15.79 14.80 6.98
C LEU A 35 -15.25 16.12 6.39
N LEU A 36 -14.50 16.09 5.28
CA LEU A 36 -14.02 17.31 4.60
C LEU A 36 -15.15 18.18 4.03
N GLY A 37 -16.29 17.59 3.72
CA GLY A 37 -17.47 18.29 3.18
C GLY A 37 -18.41 18.86 4.25
N MET A 38 -18.27 18.47 5.52
CA MET A 38 -19.14 18.92 6.60
C MET A 38 -18.87 20.37 7.00
N ARG A 39 -19.91 21.04 7.49
CA ARG A 39 -19.82 22.40 8.04
C ARG A 39 -20.05 22.37 9.55
N SER A 40 -19.36 23.25 10.26
CA SER A 40 -19.53 23.45 11.70
C SER A 40 -19.17 24.88 12.08
N VAL A 41 -19.53 25.28 13.29
CA VAL A 41 -19.24 26.61 13.83
C VAL A 41 -17.79 26.63 14.33
N GLY A 42 -16.97 27.51 13.74
CA GLY A 42 -15.57 27.71 14.10
C GLY A 42 -15.39 28.47 15.41
N MET A 43 -14.13 28.76 15.77
CA MET A 43 -13.78 29.44 17.01
C MET A 43 -14.28 30.90 17.09
N THR A 44 -14.56 31.52 15.94
CA THR A 44 -15.10 32.89 15.82
C THR A 44 -16.63 32.93 15.87
N GLY A 45 -17.30 31.77 15.86
CA GLY A 45 -18.76 31.69 15.78
C GLY A 45 -19.31 31.69 14.35
N GLU A 46 -18.46 31.74 13.32
CA GLU A 46 -18.87 31.64 11.92
C GLU A 46 -18.96 30.18 11.46
N GLU A 47 -19.85 29.89 10.50
CA GLU A 47 -19.94 28.55 9.91
C GLU A 47 -18.83 28.34 8.86
N GLU A 48 -18.00 27.33 9.10
CA GLU A 48 -16.86 26.98 8.26
C GLU A 48 -16.93 25.51 7.84
N LYS A 49 -16.33 25.18 6.69
CA LYS A 49 -16.15 23.78 6.28
C LYS A 49 -15.02 23.14 7.09
N PHE A 50 -15.15 21.85 7.40
CA PHE A 50 -14.11 21.07 8.07
C PHE A 50 -12.98 20.70 7.10
N GLN A 51 -12.30 21.70 6.53
CA GLN A 51 -11.17 21.52 5.62
C GLN A 51 -9.86 21.45 6.40
N LYS A 52 -9.69 20.38 7.20
CA LYS A 52 -8.55 20.19 8.10
C LYS A 52 -7.70 18.97 7.68
N PRO A 53 -6.91 19.06 6.59
CA PRO A 53 -6.14 17.92 6.06
C PRO A 53 -5.03 17.44 6.99
N LEU A 54 -4.39 18.32 7.77
CA LEU A 54 -3.35 17.91 8.73
C LEU A 54 -3.97 17.14 9.89
N PHE A 55 -5.16 17.55 10.36
CA PHE A 55 -5.93 16.77 11.33
C PHE A 55 -6.27 15.36 10.82
N GLN A 56 -6.76 15.22 9.58
CA GLN A 56 -7.05 13.90 9.00
C GLN A 56 -5.79 13.03 8.90
N THR A 57 -4.68 13.62 8.46
CA THR A 57 -3.38 12.94 8.39
C THR A 57 -2.93 12.47 9.77
N THR A 58 -3.05 13.32 10.79
CA THR A 58 -2.71 12.98 12.17
C THR A 58 -3.61 11.86 12.71
N ALA A 59 -4.91 11.90 12.43
CA ALA A 59 -5.84 10.85 12.82
C ALA A 59 -5.52 9.50 12.13
N MET A 60 -5.05 9.53 10.87
CA MET A 60 -4.54 8.34 10.16
C MET A 60 -3.34 7.72 10.89
N PHE A 61 -2.30 8.51 11.21
CA PHE A 61 -1.13 8.04 11.95
C PHE A 61 -1.51 7.50 13.34
N PHE A 62 -2.40 8.18 14.06
CA PHE A 62 -2.88 7.71 15.35
C PHE A 62 -3.67 6.39 15.23
N GLY A 63 -4.43 6.22 14.15
CA GLY A 63 -5.08 4.95 13.81
C GLY A 63 -4.07 3.84 13.53
N MET A 64 -2.93 4.13 12.90
CA MET A 64 -1.85 3.16 12.65
C MET A 64 -1.08 2.76 13.91
N VAL A 65 -0.91 3.65 14.89
CA VAL A 65 -0.32 3.33 16.22
C VAL A 65 -1.03 2.14 16.87
N SER A 66 -2.30 1.95 16.57
CA SER A 66 -3.06 0.83 17.10
C SER A 66 -2.52 -0.56 16.71
N ALA A 67 -1.81 -0.66 15.60
CA ALA A 67 -1.09 -1.87 15.21
C ALA A 67 0.01 -2.24 16.22
N LEU A 68 0.59 -1.27 16.95
CA LEU A 68 1.50 -1.57 18.06
C LEU A 68 0.76 -2.28 19.19
N PHE A 69 -0.44 -1.83 19.57
CA PHE A 69 -1.21 -2.52 20.61
C PHE A 69 -1.50 -3.97 20.20
N MET A 70 -1.80 -4.20 18.92
CA MET A 70 -1.97 -5.54 18.38
C MET A 70 -0.66 -6.34 18.40
N HIS A 71 0.48 -5.75 18.04
CA HIS A 71 1.81 -6.37 18.15
C HIS A 71 2.09 -6.89 19.56
N TRP A 72 1.90 -6.03 20.57
CA TRP A 72 2.12 -6.40 21.98
C TRP A 72 1.13 -7.45 22.46
N ALA A 73 -0.13 -7.39 22.02
CA ALA A 73 -1.14 -8.41 22.33
C ALA A 73 -0.76 -9.76 21.72
N VAL A 74 -0.34 -9.79 20.45
CA VAL A 74 0.10 -11.01 19.75
C VAL A 74 1.26 -11.68 20.49
N ILE A 75 2.25 -10.91 20.94
CA ILE A 75 3.40 -11.43 21.71
C ILE A 75 2.96 -11.93 23.08
N SER A 76 2.17 -11.13 23.81
CA SER A 76 1.78 -11.43 25.19
C SER A 76 0.88 -12.66 25.28
N PHE A 77 -0.09 -12.78 24.37
CA PHE A 77 -1.04 -13.89 24.32
C PHE A 77 -0.56 -15.06 23.44
N LYS A 78 0.65 -14.98 22.86
CA LYS A 78 1.23 -15.97 21.94
C LYS A 78 0.26 -16.37 20.82
N VAL A 79 -0.46 -15.38 20.28
CA VAL A 79 -1.40 -15.60 19.18
C VAL A 79 -0.60 -15.96 17.94
N PRO A 80 -0.94 -17.03 17.21
CA PRO A 80 -0.29 -17.31 15.92
C PRO A 80 -0.59 -16.14 14.98
N PHE A 81 0.46 -15.42 14.56
CA PHE A 81 0.38 -14.27 13.65
C PHE A 81 1.51 -14.41 12.62
N PRO A 82 1.31 -14.04 11.36
CA PRO A 82 2.29 -14.28 10.31
C PRO A 82 3.42 -13.26 10.40
N GLY A 83 4.64 -13.74 10.16
CA GLY A 83 5.84 -12.95 10.45
C GLY A 83 6.16 -12.88 11.95
N TYR A 84 5.42 -13.59 12.81
CA TYR A 84 5.71 -13.72 14.24
C TYR A 84 6.06 -15.17 14.54
N ASP A 85 7.35 -15.47 14.51
CA ASP A 85 7.85 -16.69 15.12
C ASP A 85 8.13 -16.42 16.59
N HIS A 86 7.23 -16.88 17.48
CA HIS A 86 7.34 -16.69 18.93
C HIS A 86 8.64 -17.26 19.53
N ALA A 87 9.30 -18.20 18.85
CA ALA A 87 10.60 -18.71 19.26
C ALA A 87 11.77 -17.81 18.80
N ALA A 88 11.65 -17.15 17.64
CA ALA A 88 12.66 -16.23 17.11
C ALA A 88 12.50 -14.76 17.58
N LEU A 89 11.28 -14.36 17.97
CA LEU A 89 10.94 -13.01 18.46
C LEU A 89 11.53 -12.69 19.83
N GLN A 90 12.12 -13.68 20.51
CA GLN A 90 12.92 -13.45 21.72
C GLN A 90 14.24 -12.70 21.44
N ARG A 91 14.55 -12.38 20.17
CA ARG A 91 15.62 -11.42 19.84
C ARG A 91 15.32 -10.06 20.46
N LYS A 92 16.35 -9.50 21.10
CA LYS A 92 16.38 -8.13 21.64
C LYS A 92 15.84 -7.17 20.58
N THR A 93 14.81 -6.39 20.92
CA THR A 93 14.28 -5.33 20.07
C THR A 93 15.44 -4.43 19.64
N ASP A 94 15.70 -4.37 18.34
CA ASP A 94 16.75 -3.52 17.80
C ASP A 94 16.24 -2.08 17.78
N TYR A 95 16.66 -1.29 18.77
CA TYR A 95 16.29 0.12 18.85
C TYR A 95 16.72 0.88 17.58
N ALA A 96 17.83 0.50 16.95
CA ALA A 96 18.26 1.15 15.70
C ALA A 96 17.26 0.93 14.57
N LEU A 97 16.67 -0.27 14.49
CA LEU A 97 15.59 -0.57 13.55
C LEU A 97 14.35 0.29 13.85
N MET A 98 13.93 0.39 15.12
CA MET A 98 12.80 1.24 15.51
C MET A 98 13.00 2.71 15.13
N PHE A 99 14.20 3.26 15.29
CA PHE A 99 14.52 4.61 14.84
C PHE A 99 14.60 4.73 13.32
N LEU A 100 15.08 3.70 12.62
CA LEU A 100 15.14 3.66 11.15
C LEU A 100 13.75 3.74 10.51
N LEU A 101 12.70 3.30 11.21
CA LEU A 101 11.30 3.40 10.77
C LEU A 101 10.73 4.82 10.76
N ILE A 102 11.49 5.83 11.20
CA ILE A 102 11.12 7.22 10.92
C ILE A 102 11.16 7.54 9.43
N VAL A 103 12.06 6.91 8.67
CA VAL A 103 12.24 7.18 7.24
C VAL A 103 10.98 6.86 6.42
N PRO A 104 10.35 5.66 6.52
CA PRO A 104 9.11 5.38 5.80
C PRO A 104 7.97 6.31 6.25
N SER A 105 7.90 6.66 7.54
CA SER A 105 6.89 7.63 8.02
C SER A 105 7.04 9.02 7.41
N LEU A 106 8.27 9.47 7.13
CA LEU A 106 8.52 10.73 6.44
C LEU A 106 8.11 10.66 4.96
N PHE A 107 8.34 9.53 4.30
CA PHE A 107 7.84 9.33 2.94
C PHE A 107 6.32 9.29 2.90
N ASP A 108 5.66 8.61 3.83
CA ASP A 108 4.19 8.58 3.91
C ASP A 108 3.61 9.98 4.17
N LEU A 109 4.21 10.75 5.08
CA LEU A 109 3.83 12.14 5.34
C LEU A 109 3.99 13.02 4.10
N CYS A 110 5.12 12.94 3.41
CA CYS A 110 5.37 13.71 2.19
C CYS A 110 4.39 13.31 1.07
N ALA A 111 4.15 12.00 0.88
CA ALA A 111 3.20 11.49 -0.09
C ALA A 111 1.77 11.97 0.20
N THR A 112 1.36 11.91 1.47
CA THR A 112 0.06 12.37 1.93
C THR A 112 -0.09 13.88 1.78
N ALA A 113 0.93 14.68 2.11
CA ALA A 113 0.91 16.12 1.94
C ALA A 113 0.75 16.54 0.46
N LEU A 114 1.48 15.89 -0.45
CA LEU A 114 1.36 16.12 -1.89
C LEU A 114 -0.04 15.75 -2.41
N CYS A 115 -0.56 14.59 -1.98
CA CYS A 115 -1.91 14.16 -2.30
C CYS A 115 -2.99 15.12 -1.79
N MET A 116 -2.87 15.60 -0.54
CA MET A 116 -3.81 16.52 0.08
C MET A 116 -3.77 17.91 -0.56
N TYR A 117 -2.61 18.36 -1.04
CA TYR A 117 -2.50 19.60 -1.81
C TYR A 117 -3.08 19.46 -3.23
N GLY A 118 -3.02 18.25 -3.82
CA GLY A 118 -3.64 17.96 -5.11
C GLY A 118 -5.15 17.73 -5.06
N LEU A 119 -5.68 17.22 -3.94
CA LEU A 119 -7.08 16.82 -3.78
C LEU A 119 -8.11 17.94 -4.08
N PRO A 120 -7.90 19.22 -3.71
CA PRO A 120 -8.85 20.29 -4.04
C PRO A 120 -9.00 20.58 -5.54
N HIS A 121 -8.02 20.13 -6.35
CA HIS A 121 -7.98 20.40 -7.79
C HIS A 121 -8.59 19.28 -8.64
N VAL A 122 -8.91 18.13 -8.05
CA VAL A 122 -9.47 16.98 -8.76
C VAL A 122 -10.61 16.34 -7.98
N ASP A 123 -11.47 15.60 -8.66
CA ASP A 123 -12.51 14.82 -7.99
C ASP A 123 -11.91 13.69 -7.15
N VAL A 124 -12.57 13.34 -6.04
CA VAL A 124 -12.06 12.34 -5.09
C VAL A 124 -11.94 10.97 -5.74
N SER A 125 -12.85 10.63 -6.64
CA SER A 125 -12.81 9.40 -7.40
C SER A 125 -11.59 9.31 -8.33
N ILE A 126 -11.23 10.41 -9.00
CA ILE A 126 -10.02 10.54 -9.82
C ILE A 126 -8.77 10.40 -8.93
N TYR A 127 -8.76 11.07 -7.77
CA TYR A 127 -7.68 10.97 -6.79
C TYR A 127 -7.38 9.50 -6.41
N GLN A 128 -8.42 8.72 -6.08
CA GLN A 128 -8.24 7.31 -5.69
C GLN A 128 -7.71 6.44 -6.83
N MET A 129 -8.15 6.70 -8.06
CA MET A 129 -7.67 5.99 -9.24
C MET A 129 -6.22 6.31 -9.56
N LEU A 130 -5.83 7.59 -9.50
CA LEU A 130 -4.45 8.01 -9.71
C LEU A 130 -3.51 7.45 -8.64
N ARG A 131 -3.98 7.34 -7.39
CA ARG A 131 -3.24 6.68 -6.31
C ARG A 131 -3.02 5.19 -6.58
N GLY A 132 -3.99 4.50 -7.19
CA GLY A 132 -3.83 3.13 -7.69
C GLY A 132 -2.74 2.99 -8.76
N GLY A 133 -2.40 4.08 -9.46
CA GLY A 133 -1.29 4.17 -10.40
C GLY A 133 0.11 4.03 -9.80
N ALA A 134 0.24 4.04 -8.46
CA ALA A 134 1.53 3.87 -7.76
C ALA A 134 2.29 2.60 -8.19
N ILE A 135 1.58 1.56 -8.66
CA ILE A 135 2.15 0.32 -9.21
C ILE A 135 3.21 0.57 -10.29
N VAL A 136 3.00 1.59 -11.14
CA VAL A 136 3.94 1.95 -12.21
C VAL A 136 5.26 2.40 -11.63
N PHE A 137 5.22 3.28 -10.62
CA PHE A 137 6.42 3.79 -9.98
C PHE A 137 7.13 2.72 -9.16
N VAL A 138 6.38 1.86 -8.46
CA VAL A 138 6.95 0.70 -7.74
C VAL A 138 7.70 -0.22 -8.69
N ALA A 139 7.11 -0.54 -9.85
CA ALA A 139 7.73 -1.40 -10.86
C ALA A 139 9.06 -0.82 -11.37
N ILE A 140 9.08 0.47 -11.68
CA ILE A 140 10.27 1.19 -12.15
C ILE A 140 11.35 1.22 -11.05
N LEU A 141 11.00 1.62 -9.83
CA LEU A 141 11.93 1.68 -8.71
C LEU A 141 12.52 0.31 -8.39
N LYS A 142 11.74 -0.76 -8.46
CA LYS A 142 12.26 -2.12 -8.27
C LYS A 142 13.29 -2.49 -9.33
N HIS A 143 13.00 -2.19 -10.59
CA HIS A 143 13.91 -2.51 -11.68
C HIS A 143 15.24 -1.76 -11.56
N PHE A 144 15.17 -0.46 -11.29
CA PHE A 144 16.34 0.42 -11.34
C PHE A 144 17.05 0.59 -9.99
N ALA A 145 16.31 0.68 -8.87
CA ALA A 145 16.88 0.97 -7.55
C ALA A 145 17.18 -0.30 -6.74
N LEU A 146 16.35 -1.35 -6.84
CA LEU A 146 16.56 -2.62 -6.12
C LEU A 146 17.31 -3.66 -6.97
N GLY A 147 17.35 -3.48 -8.30
CA GLY A 147 18.04 -4.39 -9.22
C GLY A 147 17.22 -5.63 -9.59
N ASP A 148 15.92 -5.64 -9.31
CA ASP A 148 15.04 -6.75 -9.64
C ASP A 148 14.82 -6.84 -11.16
N LYS A 149 14.96 -8.04 -11.73
CA LYS A 149 14.72 -8.25 -13.17
C LYS A 149 13.24 -8.49 -13.46
N LEU A 150 12.51 -7.45 -13.85
CA LEU A 150 11.09 -7.59 -14.25
C LEU A 150 10.94 -8.47 -15.49
N ARG A 151 10.00 -9.42 -15.42
CA ARG A 151 9.67 -10.29 -16.55
C ARG A 151 8.86 -9.52 -17.60
N GLY A 152 8.90 -9.96 -18.87
CA GLY A 152 8.28 -9.24 -19.99
C GLY A 152 6.78 -8.95 -19.81
N TYR A 153 5.99 -9.89 -19.27
CA TYR A 153 4.56 -9.66 -19.02
C TYR A 153 4.29 -8.57 -17.96
N MET A 154 5.23 -8.31 -17.05
CA MET A 154 5.08 -7.24 -16.07
C MET A 154 5.22 -5.86 -16.72
N TRP A 155 6.11 -5.72 -17.69
CA TRP A 155 6.19 -4.51 -18.50
C TRP A 155 4.92 -4.25 -19.30
N ILE A 156 4.24 -5.31 -19.75
CA ILE A 156 2.92 -5.20 -20.40
C ILE A 156 1.87 -4.69 -19.40
N GLY A 157 1.86 -5.20 -18.17
CA GLY A 157 0.97 -4.71 -17.11
C GLY A 157 1.22 -3.25 -16.75
N VAL A 158 2.49 -2.87 -16.61
CA VAL A 158 2.91 -1.48 -16.39
C VAL A 158 2.46 -0.59 -17.55
N PHE A 159 2.61 -1.03 -18.80
CA PHE A 159 2.14 -0.29 -19.98
C PHE A 159 0.64 0.00 -19.90
N TRP A 160 -0.19 -1.01 -19.63
CA TRP A 160 -1.64 -0.80 -19.49
C TRP A 160 -2.00 0.10 -18.32
N ASN A 161 -1.27 0.02 -17.19
CA ASN A 161 -1.47 0.94 -16.09
C ASN A 161 -1.14 2.39 -16.47
N VAL A 162 -0.07 2.64 -17.25
CA VAL A 162 0.23 3.98 -17.78
C VAL A 162 -0.89 4.48 -18.67
N VAL A 163 -1.44 3.64 -19.56
CA VAL A 163 -2.60 3.99 -20.39
C VAL A 163 -3.81 4.36 -19.53
N GLY A 164 -4.09 3.58 -18.48
CA GLY A 164 -5.17 3.85 -17.53
C GLY A 164 -5.00 5.20 -16.81
N ILE A 165 -3.79 5.51 -16.34
CA ILE A 165 -3.47 6.80 -15.71
C ILE A 165 -3.69 7.97 -16.68
N ILE A 166 -3.28 7.83 -17.95
CA ILE A 166 -3.47 8.87 -18.97
C ILE A 166 -4.97 9.11 -19.22
N ILE A 167 -5.77 8.06 -19.30
CA ILE A 167 -7.22 8.17 -19.49
C ILE A 167 -7.86 8.89 -18.30
N VAL A 168 -7.58 8.46 -17.08
CA VAL A 168 -8.14 9.04 -15.85
C VAL A 168 -7.67 10.47 -15.63
N GLY A 169 -6.38 10.76 -15.85
CA GLY A 169 -5.83 12.12 -15.78
C GLY A 169 -6.42 13.03 -16.87
N GLY A 170 -6.70 12.49 -18.05
CA GLY A 170 -7.41 13.19 -19.13
C GLY A 170 -8.84 13.56 -18.73
N VAL A 171 -9.57 12.66 -18.05
CA VAL A 171 -10.90 12.96 -17.49
C VAL A 171 -10.82 14.15 -16.52
N ALA A 172 -9.82 14.20 -15.64
CA ALA A 172 -9.64 15.31 -14.71
C ALA A 172 -9.45 16.65 -15.42
N ALA A 173 -8.63 16.67 -16.48
CA ALA A 173 -8.41 17.86 -17.29
C ALA A 173 -9.69 18.32 -18.00
N LEU A 174 -10.43 17.38 -18.58
CA LEU A 174 -11.69 17.67 -19.29
C LEU A 174 -12.80 18.14 -18.35
N ASN A 175 -12.90 17.57 -17.14
CA ASN A 175 -13.84 18.01 -16.12
C ASN A 175 -13.57 19.47 -15.72
N GLY A 176 -12.30 19.85 -15.50
CA GLY A 176 -11.99 21.23 -15.12
C GLY A 176 -12.10 22.26 -16.25
N SER A 177 -11.83 21.89 -17.51
CA SER A 177 -12.08 22.81 -18.65
C SER A 177 -13.57 23.12 -18.85
N SER A 178 -14.47 22.26 -18.35
CA SER A 178 -15.91 22.45 -18.49
C SER A 178 -16.45 23.54 -17.55
N ASP A 179 -15.80 23.74 -16.41
CA ASP A 179 -16.16 24.75 -15.40
C ASP A 179 -15.63 26.17 -15.74
N GLU A 180 -14.66 26.30 -16.65
CA GLU A 180 -14.06 27.60 -17.05
C GLU A 180 -14.90 28.42 -18.06
N SER A 181 -16.10 27.97 -18.42
CA SER A 181 -16.97 28.69 -19.36
C SER A 181 -17.91 29.72 -18.71
N GLY A 182 -17.74 30.02 -17.41
CA GLY A 182 -18.52 31.01 -16.67
C GLY A 182 -17.66 31.98 -15.84
N GLU A 183 -17.64 33.24 -16.29
CA GLU A 183 -17.29 34.47 -15.55
C GLU A 183 -15.82 34.71 -15.15
N GLU A 184 -15.16 35.56 -15.94
CA GLU A 184 -14.11 36.46 -15.46
C GLU A 184 -14.68 37.35 -14.33
N SER A 185 -14.22 37.14 -13.10
CA SER A 185 -14.35 38.13 -12.02
C SER A 185 -13.16 37.99 -11.07
N GLY A 186 -12.42 39.10 -10.93
CA GLY A 186 -11.16 39.15 -10.20
C GLY A 186 -11.32 38.93 -8.69
N ALA A 187 -10.64 37.89 -8.20
CA ALA A 187 -9.99 37.80 -6.90
C ALA A 187 -8.93 36.69 -7.02
N GLU A 188 -7.78 36.82 -6.35
CA GLU A 188 -6.72 35.80 -6.28
C GLU A 188 -7.18 34.57 -5.46
N GLU A 189 -8.28 33.94 -5.87
CA GLU A 189 -8.80 32.71 -5.27
C GLU A 189 -8.30 31.53 -6.12
N ASN A 190 -7.49 30.66 -5.53
CA ASN A 190 -6.84 29.48 -6.12
C ASN A 190 -7.57 28.93 -7.36
N GLN A 191 -7.11 29.31 -8.57
CA GLN A 191 -7.60 28.73 -9.81
C GLN A 191 -7.47 27.21 -9.70
N LYS A 192 -8.61 26.51 -9.81
CA LYS A 192 -8.62 25.05 -9.84
C LYS A 192 -7.88 24.61 -11.10
N ASN A 193 -6.64 24.20 -10.95
CA ASN A 193 -5.82 23.67 -12.04
C ASN A 193 -5.82 22.13 -11.96
N PRO A 194 -6.69 21.41 -12.70
CA PRO A 194 -6.80 19.96 -12.57
C PRO A 194 -5.50 19.26 -12.94
N LEU A 195 -4.77 19.79 -13.93
CA LEU A 195 -3.46 19.27 -14.32
C LEU A 195 -2.46 19.33 -13.17
N LEU A 196 -2.42 20.44 -12.42
CA LEU A 196 -1.58 20.59 -11.23
C LEU A 196 -1.98 19.57 -10.17
N GLY A 197 -3.29 19.36 -9.95
CA GLY A 197 -3.79 18.32 -9.06
C GLY A 197 -3.34 16.91 -9.45
N VAL A 198 -3.49 16.54 -10.72
CA VAL A 198 -3.03 15.25 -11.26
C VAL A 198 -1.52 15.09 -11.08
N CYS A 199 -0.72 16.11 -11.41
CA CYS A 199 0.73 16.07 -11.25
C CYS A 199 1.17 15.90 -9.78
N LEU A 200 0.53 16.61 -8.86
CA LEU A 200 0.81 16.50 -7.42
C LEU A 200 0.46 15.12 -6.88
N ILE A 201 -0.67 14.54 -7.29
CA ILE A 201 -1.09 13.21 -6.87
C ILE A 201 -0.14 12.15 -7.43
N LEU A 202 0.30 12.28 -8.69
CA LEU A 202 1.29 11.37 -9.27
C LEU A 202 2.66 11.50 -8.58
N LEU A 203 3.07 12.71 -8.20
CA LEU A 203 4.28 12.91 -7.40
C LEU A 203 4.14 12.28 -6.01
N GLY A 204 2.97 12.43 -5.37
CA GLY A 204 2.64 11.75 -4.13
C GLY A 204 2.72 10.23 -4.26
N ALA A 205 2.17 9.67 -5.34
CA ALA A 205 2.26 8.24 -5.66
C ALA A 205 3.71 7.76 -5.89
N LEU A 206 4.57 8.59 -6.48
CA LEU A 206 6.00 8.31 -6.59
C LEU A 206 6.66 8.26 -5.20
N VAL A 207 6.41 9.25 -4.33
CA VAL A 207 6.95 9.25 -2.97
C VAL A 207 6.44 8.05 -2.16
N GLN A 208 5.16 7.70 -2.29
CA GLN A 208 4.60 6.48 -1.70
C GLN A 208 5.30 5.22 -2.23
N SER A 209 5.62 5.16 -3.52
CA SER A 209 6.34 4.01 -4.08
C SER A 209 7.78 3.89 -3.54
N LEU A 210 8.43 5.01 -3.19
CA LEU A 210 9.72 5.02 -2.50
C LEU A 210 9.59 4.47 -1.07
N GLN A 211 8.51 4.82 -0.35
CA GLN A 211 8.21 4.22 0.95
C GLN A 211 8.09 2.69 0.83
N TYR A 212 7.28 2.18 -0.12
CA TYR A 212 7.09 0.75 -0.30
C TYR A 212 8.41 0.03 -0.62
N ALA A 213 9.25 0.62 -1.48
CA ALA A 213 10.57 0.08 -1.78
C ALA A 213 11.50 0.07 -0.54
N PHE A 214 11.43 1.11 0.30
CA PHE A 214 12.19 1.18 1.54
C PHE A 214 11.71 0.12 2.54
N GLU A 215 10.41 -0.02 2.74
CA GLU A 215 9.82 -1.02 3.64
C GLU A 215 10.19 -2.44 3.23
N GLU A 216 10.12 -2.76 1.95
CA GLU A 216 10.53 -4.07 1.44
C GLU A 216 12.01 -4.34 1.75
N LYS A 217 12.87 -3.33 1.57
CA LYS A 217 14.28 -3.43 1.91
C LYS A 217 14.47 -3.65 3.42
N VAL A 218 13.73 -2.97 4.27
CA VAL A 218 13.78 -3.14 5.73
C VAL A 218 13.28 -4.52 6.16
N MET A 219 12.21 -5.01 5.55
CA MET A 219 11.67 -6.34 5.86
C MET A 219 12.58 -7.49 5.39
N THR A 220 13.47 -7.25 4.43
CA THR A 220 14.43 -8.26 3.91
C THR A 220 15.78 -8.26 4.63
N MET A 221 16.06 -7.28 5.50
CA MET A 221 17.28 -7.26 6.32
C MET A 221 17.33 -8.43 7.33
N GLU A 222 18.52 -8.82 7.77
CA GLU A 222 18.73 -9.92 8.74
C GLU A 222 18.01 -9.71 10.10
N ASN A 223 17.63 -8.46 10.40
CA ASN A 223 16.78 -8.05 11.52
C ASN A 223 15.39 -7.61 11.01
N SER A 224 14.67 -8.50 10.34
CA SER A 224 13.34 -8.21 9.80
C SER A 224 12.37 -7.75 10.90
N ALA A 225 11.79 -6.55 10.73
CA ALA A 225 10.75 -6.05 11.62
C ALA A 225 9.44 -6.82 11.39
N PRO A 226 8.75 -7.29 12.45
CA PRO A 226 7.43 -7.87 12.30
C PRO A 226 6.44 -6.86 11.66
N PRO A 227 5.52 -7.28 10.77
CA PRO A 227 4.67 -6.34 10.02
C PRO A 227 3.84 -5.37 10.88
N LEU A 228 3.23 -5.83 11.99
CA LEU A 228 2.49 -4.91 12.88
C LEU A 228 3.42 -3.93 13.62
N LEU A 229 4.67 -4.34 13.91
CA LEU A 229 5.65 -3.42 14.49
C LEU A 229 6.01 -2.33 13.48
N LEU A 230 6.19 -2.71 12.21
CA LEU A 230 6.50 -1.77 11.13
C LEU A 230 5.44 -0.67 11.02
N ILE A 231 4.19 -1.07 10.75
CA ILE A 231 3.04 -0.16 10.56
C ILE A 231 2.79 0.65 11.83
N GLY A 232 2.91 0.01 12.99
CA GLY A 232 2.70 0.67 14.27
C GLY A 232 3.76 1.72 14.61
N MET A 233 5.03 1.44 14.32
CA MET A 233 6.14 2.38 14.53
C MET A 233 6.12 3.52 13.50
N GLU A 234 5.68 3.25 12.28
CA GLU A 234 5.40 4.29 11.27
C GLU A 234 4.28 5.22 11.76
N GLY A 235 3.18 4.65 12.26
CA GLY A 235 2.12 5.36 12.97
C GLY A 235 2.64 6.26 14.08
N PHE A 236 3.52 5.72 14.92
CA PHE A 236 4.11 6.43 16.04
C PHE A 236 5.00 7.59 15.60
N TRP A 237 5.97 7.34 14.72
CA TRP A 237 6.88 8.38 14.23
C TRP A 237 6.16 9.44 13.42
N GLY A 238 5.20 9.07 12.58
CA GLY A 238 4.36 10.02 11.86
C GLY A 238 3.52 10.88 12.81
N SER A 239 2.96 10.30 13.87
CA SER A 239 2.28 11.08 14.91
C SER A 239 3.22 12.06 15.61
N VAL A 240 4.43 11.64 15.96
CA VAL A 240 5.45 12.51 16.58
C VAL A 240 5.81 13.66 15.65
N VAL A 241 6.06 13.40 14.36
CA VAL A 241 6.37 14.45 13.39
C VAL A 241 5.17 15.38 13.17
N CYS A 242 3.94 14.85 13.11
CA CYS A 242 2.73 15.67 13.03
C CYS A 242 2.63 16.64 14.21
N PHE A 243 2.70 16.15 15.46
CA PHE A 243 2.52 16.97 16.65
C PHE A 243 3.66 17.96 16.92
N PHE A 244 4.91 17.53 16.74
CA PHE A 244 6.08 18.33 17.13
C PHE A 244 6.71 19.13 15.99
N VAL A 245 6.41 18.80 14.73
CA VAL A 245 6.97 19.49 13.57
C VAL A 245 5.88 20.13 12.74
N LEU A 246 4.91 19.37 12.22
CA LEU A 246 3.94 19.90 11.27
C LEU A 246 2.95 20.88 11.91
N TYR A 247 2.34 20.54 13.05
CA TYR A 247 1.41 21.46 13.72
C TYR A 247 2.06 22.82 14.06
N PRO A 248 3.26 22.88 14.67
CA PRO A 248 3.95 24.14 14.88
C PRO A 248 4.23 24.89 13.56
N VAL A 249 4.77 24.21 12.54
CA VAL A 249 5.08 24.84 11.26
C VAL A 249 3.82 25.41 10.59
N VAL A 250 2.77 24.61 10.49
CA VAL A 250 1.48 24.96 9.86
C VAL A 250 0.73 26.06 10.62
N TYR A 251 0.90 26.11 11.95
CA TYR A 251 0.35 27.19 12.76
C TYR A 251 1.00 28.54 12.47
N TYR A 252 2.32 28.58 12.19
CA TYR A 252 3.03 29.82 11.87
C TYR A 252 2.98 30.21 10.39
N ILE A 253 2.63 29.29 9.49
CA ILE A 253 2.42 29.61 8.08
C ILE A 253 1.09 30.38 7.95
N PRO A 254 1.09 31.59 7.36
CA PRO A 254 -0.13 32.35 7.17
C PRO A 254 -1.06 31.59 6.21
N GLY A 255 -2.33 31.53 6.57
CA GLY A 255 -3.36 30.89 5.76
C GLY A 255 -4.76 31.34 6.14
N ALA A 256 -5.73 30.72 5.48
CA ALA A 256 -7.15 31.09 5.57
C ALA A 256 -7.78 30.76 6.94
N ASP A 257 -7.13 29.94 7.77
CA ASP A 257 -7.65 29.47 9.04
C ASP A 257 -7.22 30.37 10.21
N HIS A 258 -7.82 31.56 10.29
CA HIS A 258 -7.58 32.57 11.31
C HIS A 258 -6.11 32.99 11.48
N GLY A 259 -5.40 33.17 10.37
CA GLY A 259 -4.00 33.60 10.36
C GLY A 259 -3.00 32.44 10.34
N SER A 260 -3.48 31.20 10.34
CA SER A 260 -2.68 29.97 10.15
C SER A 260 -3.17 29.19 8.93
N TYR A 261 -2.36 28.29 8.40
CA TYR A 261 -2.81 27.37 7.35
C TYR A 261 -3.78 26.32 7.91
N GLU A 262 -3.49 25.79 9.09
CA GLU A 262 -4.43 25.00 9.88
C GLU A 262 -4.22 25.30 11.37
N ASN A 263 -5.25 25.82 12.03
CA ASN A 263 -5.24 26.18 13.43
C ASN A 263 -5.87 25.04 14.26
N PRO A 264 -5.09 24.37 15.11
CA PRO A 264 -5.60 23.24 15.91
C PRO A 264 -6.71 23.65 16.88
N HIS A 265 -6.73 24.91 17.34
CA HIS A 265 -7.79 25.42 18.20
C HIS A 265 -9.12 25.56 17.45
N ASN A 266 -9.07 26.02 16.20
CA ASN A 266 -10.27 26.09 15.36
C ASN A 266 -10.77 24.69 14.99
N THR A 267 -9.87 23.77 14.65
CA THR A 267 -10.21 22.36 14.43
C THR A 267 -10.95 21.76 15.62
N MET A 268 -10.46 22.01 16.85
CA MET A 268 -11.13 21.56 18.07
C MET A 268 -12.51 22.20 18.25
N ALA A 269 -12.64 23.50 17.99
CA ALA A 269 -13.93 24.21 18.06
C ALA A 269 -14.95 23.62 17.08
N LEU A 270 -14.57 23.37 15.82
CA LEU A 270 -15.42 22.77 14.81
C LEU A 270 -15.94 21.37 15.22
N ILE A 271 -15.10 20.57 15.89
CA ILE A 271 -15.48 19.23 16.36
C ILE A 271 -16.45 19.33 17.54
N TRP A 272 -16.19 20.21 18.50
CA TRP A 272 -17.00 20.31 19.73
C TRP A 272 -18.35 21.01 19.51
N ASN A 273 -18.41 21.93 18.55
CA ASN A 273 -19.63 22.68 18.27
C ASN A 273 -20.66 21.90 17.43
N SER A 274 -20.27 20.78 16.80
CA SER A 274 -21.17 19.96 15.99
C SER A 274 -21.09 18.48 16.36
N SER A 275 -22.18 17.97 16.94
CA SER A 275 -22.34 16.54 17.22
C SER A 275 -22.17 15.68 15.97
N SER A 276 -22.59 16.18 14.81
CA SER A 276 -22.44 15.47 13.53
C SER A 276 -20.97 15.34 13.15
N VAL A 277 -20.18 16.41 13.24
CA VAL A 277 -18.74 16.37 12.94
C VAL A 277 -18.01 15.47 13.93
N PHE A 278 -18.34 15.57 15.22
CA PHE A 278 -17.77 14.70 16.26
C PHE A 278 -17.96 13.21 15.94
N TRP A 279 -19.19 12.78 15.67
CA TRP A 279 -19.46 11.37 15.35
C TRP A 279 -18.81 10.94 14.03
N MET A 280 -18.67 11.84 13.05
CA MET A 280 -17.96 11.55 11.81
C MET A 280 -16.45 11.39 12.03
N VAL A 281 -15.83 12.19 12.89
CA VAL A 281 -14.42 12.05 13.31
C VAL A 281 -14.20 10.71 14.02
N VAL A 282 -15.11 10.34 14.93
CA VAL A 282 -15.06 9.04 15.61
C VAL A 282 -15.20 7.89 14.61
N ALA A 283 -16.17 7.97 13.69
CA ALA A 283 -16.37 6.97 12.64
C ALA A 283 -15.15 6.84 11.71
N TYR A 284 -14.53 7.97 11.34
CA TYR A 284 -13.30 8.00 10.56
C TYR A 284 -12.15 7.30 11.28
N PHE A 285 -11.92 7.64 12.56
CA PHE A 285 -10.88 7.01 13.38
C PHE A 285 -11.06 5.49 13.48
N PHE A 286 -12.28 5.02 13.80
CA PHE A 286 -12.55 3.59 13.87
C PHE A 286 -12.43 2.90 12.50
N SER A 287 -12.83 3.56 11.42
CA SER A 287 -12.69 3.01 10.07
C SER A 287 -11.22 2.80 9.69
N ILE A 288 -10.34 3.76 10.02
CA ILE A 288 -8.89 3.61 9.83
C ILE A 288 -8.36 2.45 10.67
N PHE A 289 -8.71 2.41 11.96
CA PHE A 289 -8.30 1.35 12.88
C PHE A 289 -8.67 -0.04 12.35
N PHE A 290 -9.94 -0.24 11.99
CA PHE A 290 -10.43 -1.53 11.49
C PHE A 290 -9.85 -1.87 10.12
N TYR A 291 -9.72 -0.89 9.22
CA TYR A 291 -9.08 -1.11 7.92
C TYR A 291 -7.65 -1.58 8.10
N ASN A 292 -6.83 -0.89 8.90
CA ASN A 292 -5.45 -1.27 9.16
C ASN A 292 -5.37 -2.68 9.77
N MET A 293 -6.20 -2.99 10.78
CA MET A 293 -6.23 -4.31 11.41
C MET A 293 -6.63 -5.41 10.40
N LEU A 294 -7.72 -5.22 9.67
CA LEU A 294 -8.25 -6.20 8.73
C LEU A 294 -7.36 -6.38 7.50
N ALA A 295 -6.70 -5.31 7.02
CA ALA A 295 -5.76 -5.38 5.90
C ALA A 295 -4.52 -6.22 6.25
N VAL A 296 -4.00 -6.12 7.48
CA VAL A 296 -2.95 -7.03 7.94
C VAL A 296 -3.49 -8.46 8.09
N LEU A 297 -4.73 -8.62 8.57
CA LEU A 297 -5.37 -9.94 8.68
C LEU A 297 -5.60 -10.61 7.32
N VAL A 298 -5.93 -9.86 6.27
CA VAL A 298 -5.99 -10.36 4.88
C VAL A 298 -4.63 -10.89 4.45
N THR A 299 -3.57 -10.13 4.70
CA THR A 299 -2.20 -10.56 4.39
C THR A 299 -1.86 -11.85 5.14
N TYR A 300 -2.41 -12.03 6.35
CA TYR A 300 -2.24 -13.25 7.11
C TYR A 300 -2.96 -14.45 6.54
N MET A 301 -4.28 -14.36 6.46
CA MET A 301 -5.13 -15.51 6.19
C MET A 301 -4.99 -15.97 4.74
N LEU A 302 -4.61 -15.05 3.85
CA LEU A 302 -4.53 -15.29 2.42
C LEU A 302 -3.08 -15.22 1.94
N ASN A 303 -2.59 -13.99 1.73
CA ASN A 303 -1.21 -13.59 1.45
C ASN A 303 -1.25 -12.11 1.00
N SER A 304 -0.08 -11.56 0.71
CA SER A 304 0.07 -10.18 0.24
C SER A 304 -0.42 -9.93 -1.20
N VAL A 305 -0.60 -10.97 -2.02
CA VAL A 305 -1.27 -10.82 -3.33
C VAL A 305 -2.73 -10.41 -3.11
N TRP A 306 -3.42 -11.05 -2.16
CA TRP A 306 -4.78 -10.67 -1.78
C TRP A 306 -4.84 -9.28 -1.15
N HIS A 307 -3.82 -8.86 -0.39
CA HIS A 307 -3.72 -7.48 0.09
C HIS A 307 -3.65 -6.47 -1.07
N ALA A 308 -2.83 -6.75 -2.08
CA ALA A 308 -2.76 -5.90 -3.27
C ALA A 308 -4.06 -5.90 -4.08
N ILE A 309 -4.72 -7.05 -4.19
CA ILE A 309 -6.04 -7.14 -4.82
C ILE A 309 -7.03 -6.25 -4.07
N LEU A 310 -7.04 -6.30 -2.73
CA LEU A 310 -7.88 -5.41 -1.90
C LEU A 310 -7.67 -3.94 -2.24
N ASP A 311 -6.41 -3.52 -2.35
CA ASP A 311 -6.06 -2.13 -2.66
C ASP A 311 -6.57 -1.68 -4.03
N ASN A 312 -6.60 -2.59 -5.02
CA ASN A 312 -7.13 -2.30 -6.35
C ASN A 312 -8.66 -2.28 -6.42
N PHE A 313 -9.33 -3.09 -5.60
CA PHE A 313 -10.80 -3.11 -5.55
C PHE A 313 -11.37 -1.93 -4.74
N ARG A 314 -10.62 -1.39 -3.79
CA ARG A 314 -11.07 -0.28 -2.93
C ARG A 314 -11.52 0.97 -3.71
N PRO A 315 -10.76 1.51 -4.69
CA PRO A 315 -11.22 2.63 -5.52
C PRO A 315 -12.54 2.35 -6.25
N ILE A 316 -12.75 1.09 -6.67
CA ILE A 316 -13.99 0.66 -7.32
C ILE A 316 -15.15 0.75 -6.33
N CYS A 317 -14.98 0.19 -5.13
CA CYS A 317 -16.00 0.21 -4.08
C CYS A 317 -16.34 1.62 -3.64
N VAL A 318 -15.35 2.52 -3.53
CA VAL A 318 -15.61 3.92 -3.18
C VAL A 318 -16.37 4.61 -4.30
N TRP A 319 -15.97 4.46 -5.58
CA TRP A 319 -16.70 5.07 -6.69
C TRP A 319 -18.15 4.59 -6.79
N ILE A 320 -18.40 3.28 -6.64
CA ILE A 320 -19.78 2.74 -6.60
C ILE A 320 -20.56 3.31 -5.42
N SER A 321 -19.94 3.38 -4.24
CA SER A 321 -20.58 3.92 -3.04
C SER A 321 -20.88 5.41 -3.16
N ASP A 322 -20.02 6.16 -3.84
CA ASP A 322 -20.19 7.59 -4.04
C ASP A 322 -21.38 7.89 -4.95
N LEU A 323 -21.52 7.10 -6.02
CA LEU A 323 -22.70 7.12 -6.89
C LEU A 323 -23.97 6.73 -6.13
N PHE A 324 -23.90 5.70 -5.28
CA PHE A 324 -25.01 5.27 -4.44
C PHE A 324 -25.42 6.36 -3.45
N ILE A 325 -24.46 7.03 -2.80
CA ILE A 325 -24.71 8.14 -1.89
C ILE A 325 -25.44 9.26 -2.66
N PHE A 326 -24.98 9.63 -3.85
CA PHE A 326 -25.60 10.70 -4.64
C PHE A 326 -27.07 10.44 -4.98
N TYR A 327 -27.38 9.24 -5.47
CA TYR A 327 -28.73 8.92 -5.96
C TYR A 327 -29.71 8.43 -4.88
N VAL A 328 -29.22 7.83 -3.80
CA VAL A 328 -30.08 7.17 -2.80
C VAL A 328 -30.11 7.91 -1.46
N ILE A 329 -28.98 8.46 -1.01
CA ILE A 329 -28.87 9.03 0.34
C ILE A 329 -28.97 10.55 0.30
N THR A 330 -28.06 11.21 -0.42
CA THR A 330 -27.93 12.67 -0.44
C THR A 330 -27.06 13.15 -1.59
N THR A 331 -27.52 14.20 -2.26
CA THR A 331 -26.80 14.86 -3.36
C THR A 331 -25.60 15.70 -2.89
N SER A 332 -25.47 15.93 -1.57
CA SER A 332 -24.47 16.84 -1.03
C SER A 332 -23.07 16.23 -0.89
N PHE A 333 -22.95 14.90 -0.85
CA PHE A 333 -21.67 14.23 -0.56
C PHE A 333 -21.20 13.26 -1.66
N GLY A 334 -22.11 12.78 -2.51
CA GLY A 334 -21.78 11.88 -3.62
C GLY A 334 -21.52 12.60 -4.95
N GLU A 335 -20.88 11.92 -5.89
CA GLU A 335 -20.66 12.39 -7.27
C GLU A 335 -21.76 11.85 -8.22
N SER A 336 -22.21 12.70 -9.14
CA SER A 336 -23.22 12.34 -10.13
C SER A 336 -22.63 11.59 -11.33
N TRP A 337 -23.45 10.81 -12.03
CA TRP A 337 -23.03 10.20 -13.29
C TRP A 337 -22.94 11.27 -14.40
N THR A 338 -21.76 11.45 -14.97
CA THR A 338 -21.52 12.37 -16.09
C THR A 338 -21.11 11.62 -17.36
N VAL A 339 -21.03 12.32 -18.50
CA VAL A 339 -20.52 11.73 -19.76
C VAL A 339 -19.07 11.27 -19.58
N TYR A 340 -18.28 11.99 -18.79
CA TYR A 340 -16.90 11.64 -18.49
C TYR A 340 -16.79 10.44 -17.52
N SER A 341 -17.86 10.10 -16.77
CA SER A 341 -17.90 8.90 -15.93
C SER A 341 -17.76 7.61 -16.73
N TYR A 342 -18.16 7.59 -18.02
CA TYR A 342 -17.89 6.44 -18.91
C TYR A 342 -16.39 6.28 -19.19
N LEU A 343 -15.69 7.40 -19.41
CA LEU A 343 -14.25 7.41 -19.64
C LEU A 343 -13.48 7.08 -18.35
N GLN A 344 -14.00 7.54 -17.20
CA GLN A 344 -13.49 7.18 -15.88
C GLN A 344 -13.63 5.67 -15.60
N LEU A 345 -14.79 5.08 -15.90
CA LEU A 345 -15.01 3.63 -15.78
C LEU A 345 -14.07 2.85 -16.70
N LEU A 346 -13.88 3.31 -17.94
CA LEU A 346 -12.91 2.70 -18.87
C LEU A 346 -11.48 2.77 -18.28
N GLY A 347 -11.07 3.92 -17.78
CA GLY A 347 -9.77 4.10 -17.12
C GLY A 347 -9.60 3.15 -15.93
N MET A 348 -10.62 3.01 -15.10
CA MET A 348 -10.65 2.07 -13.97
C MET A 348 -10.47 0.61 -14.42
N LEU A 349 -11.19 0.17 -15.45
CA LEU A 349 -11.09 -1.19 -15.98
C LEU A 349 -9.71 -1.46 -16.58
N VAL A 350 -9.12 -0.47 -17.27
CA VAL A 350 -7.77 -0.57 -17.82
C VAL A 350 -6.71 -0.66 -16.71
N LEU A 351 -6.84 0.13 -15.63
CA LEU A 351 -5.97 0.02 -14.45
C LEU A 351 -6.08 -1.35 -13.76
N LEU A 352 -7.31 -1.85 -13.60
CA LEU A 352 -7.52 -3.17 -13.02
C LEU A 352 -6.92 -4.27 -13.90
N TYR A 353 -7.09 -4.17 -15.22
CA TYR A 353 -6.51 -5.11 -16.18
C TYR A 353 -4.98 -5.06 -16.15
N GLY A 354 -4.37 -3.87 -16.21
CA GLY A 354 -2.91 -3.71 -16.13
C GLY A 354 -2.35 -4.29 -14.84
N THR A 355 -3.03 -4.07 -13.72
CA THR A 355 -2.63 -4.62 -12.42
C THR A 355 -2.83 -6.14 -12.31
N ALA A 356 -3.89 -6.68 -12.91
CA ALA A 356 -4.07 -8.13 -13.02
C ALA A 356 -2.94 -8.76 -13.84
N VAL A 357 -2.66 -8.20 -15.03
CA VAL A 357 -1.55 -8.64 -15.89
C VAL A 357 -0.19 -8.57 -15.17
N TYR A 358 0.05 -7.49 -14.42
CA TYR A 358 1.25 -7.36 -13.60
C TYR A 358 1.35 -8.48 -12.55
N ASN A 359 0.22 -8.97 -12.04
CA ASN A 359 0.10 -10.03 -11.04
C ASN A 359 -0.13 -11.44 -11.63
N ALA A 360 -0.03 -11.63 -12.95
CA ALA A 360 -0.29 -12.88 -13.68
C ALA A 360 0.30 -14.20 -13.14
N PRO A 361 1.47 -14.23 -12.45
CA PRO A 361 2.03 -15.50 -11.95
C PRO A 361 1.25 -16.14 -10.80
N ASN A 362 0.31 -15.42 -10.19
CA ASN A 362 -0.40 -15.86 -9.00
C ASN A 362 -1.68 -16.62 -9.37
N ALA A 363 -2.03 -17.65 -8.59
CA ALA A 363 -3.29 -18.37 -8.76
C ALA A 363 -4.49 -17.41 -8.66
N GLY A 364 -5.27 -17.30 -9.74
CA GLY A 364 -6.41 -16.38 -9.85
C GLY A 364 -6.16 -15.11 -10.67
N SER A 365 -4.95 -14.88 -11.20
CA SER A 365 -4.69 -13.83 -12.18
C SER A 365 -4.67 -14.37 -13.62
N ILE A 366 -4.93 -13.49 -14.60
CA ILE A 366 -4.91 -13.79 -16.04
C ILE A 366 -3.48 -14.26 -16.40
N LYS A 367 -3.29 -15.56 -16.59
CA LYS A 367 -2.01 -16.12 -17.02
C LYS A 367 -1.81 -15.81 -18.50
N LEU A 368 -0.95 -14.85 -18.80
CA LEU A 368 -0.55 -14.54 -20.17
C LEU A 368 0.37 -15.66 -20.70
N GLN A 369 -0.09 -16.38 -21.72
CA GLN A 369 0.80 -17.17 -22.58
C GLN A 369 1.68 -16.19 -23.39
N GLY A 370 2.96 -16.53 -23.54
CA GLY A 370 4.03 -15.63 -23.97
C GLY A 370 4.04 -15.16 -25.43
N ARG A 371 2.88 -14.94 -26.08
CA ARG A 371 2.80 -14.33 -27.41
C ARG A 371 2.16 -12.93 -27.34
N LEU A 372 2.77 -11.96 -28.03
CA LEU A 372 2.29 -10.57 -28.15
C LEU A 372 0.83 -10.45 -28.65
N VAL A 373 0.31 -11.47 -29.33
CA VAL A 373 -1.07 -11.50 -29.87
C VAL A 373 -2.09 -11.90 -28.79
N ASP A 374 -1.67 -12.55 -27.71
CA ASP A 374 -2.55 -12.99 -26.61
C ASP A 374 -2.88 -11.85 -25.63
N CYS A 375 -2.22 -10.69 -25.77
CA CYS A 375 -2.52 -9.46 -25.01
C CYS A 375 -3.90 -8.86 -25.29
N PHE A 376 -4.56 -9.27 -26.39
CA PHE A 376 -5.78 -8.61 -26.82
C PHE A 376 -7.04 -9.47 -26.75
N LEU A 377 -7.01 -10.82 -26.83
CA LEU A 377 -8.25 -11.55 -27.20
C LEU A 377 -8.41 -13.06 -26.87
N LYS A 378 -7.70 -13.71 -25.93
CA LYS A 378 -8.00 -15.12 -25.60
C LYS A 378 -8.07 -15.46 -24.10
N PHE A 379 -9.17 -16.13 -23.73
CA PHE A 379 -9.54 -16.66 -22.41
C PHE A 379 -9.65 -18.20 -22.44
N ASP A 380 -8.72 -18.91 -23.10
CA ASP A 380 -8.75 -20.38 -23.09
C ASP A 380 -7.61 -20.99 -22.29
N TYR A 381 -7.98 -21.97 -21.47
CA TYR A 381 -7.14 -22.69 -20.52
C TYR A 381 -6.91 -24.10 -21.10
N ASP A 382 -5.66 -24.47 -21.38
CA ASP A 382 -5.27 -25.86 -21.60
C ASP A 382 -4.31 -26.30 -20.50
N ASP A 383 -4.75 -27.33 -19.77
CA ASP A 383 -4.19 -27.86 -18.54
C ASP A 383 -3.07 -28.86 -18.84
N GLU A 384 -2.03 -28.45 -19.59
CA GLU A 384 -1.02 -29.41 -20.06
C GLU A 384 0.36 -28.80 -20.35
N GLU A 385 1.03 -28.23 -19.33
CA GLU A 385 2.50 -28.17 -19.38
C GLU A 385 3.08 -28.35 -17.98
N ARG A 386 3.61 -29.57 -17.79
CA ARG A 386 4.39 -30.02 -16.64
C ARG A 386 5.46 -29.01 -16.31
N THR A 387 5.58 -28.69 -15.03
CA THR A 387 6.82 -28.24 -14.41
C THR A 387 8.01 -29.01 -15.00
N PRO A 388 8.93 -28.35 -15.73
CA PRO A 388 10.25 -28.93 -15.91
C PRO A 388 10.85 -28.96 -14.51
N LEU A 389 11.33 -30.14 -14.08
CA LEU A 389 12.14 -30.29 -12.88
C LEU A 389 13.27 -29.26 -12.94
N MET A 390 13.16 -28.18 -12.16
CA MET A 390 14.22 -27.21 -11.98
C MET A 390 15.39 -27.92 -11.32
N SER A 391 16.56 -27.88 -11.97
CA SER A 391 17.83 -28.25 -11.37
C SER A 391 18.12 -27.36 -10.16
N ASP A 392 18.73 -27.96 -9.12
CA ASP A 392 18.97 -27.33 -7.81
C ASP A 392 19.79 -26.04 -7.84
N GLU A 393 20.41 -25.68 -8.96
CA GLU A 393 21.17 -24.45 -9.15
C GLU A 393 20.30 -23.20 -9.42
N ASP A 394 19.02 -23.33 -9.79
CA ASP A 394 18.14 -22.18 -10.10
C ASP A 394 17.26 -21.71 -8.92
N ARG A 395 17.36 -22.37 -7.75
CA ARG A 395 16.53 -22.04 -6.56
C ARG A 395 16.80 -20.64 -5.98
N ASP A 396 17.93 -20.02 -6.30
CA ASP A 396 18.32 -18.71 -5.76
C ASP A 396 17.73 -17.50 -6.52
N THR A 397 17.03 -17.71 -7.63
CA THR A 397 16.36 -16.63 -8.40
C THR A 397 14.83 -16.68 -8.31
N SER A 398 14.33 -16.89 -7.10
CA SER A 398 12.91 -16.71 -6.76
C SER A 398 12.48 -15.26 -7.00
N TYR A 399 11.97 -14.98 -8.20
CA TYR A 399 11.36 -13.70 -8.55
C TYR A 399 10.06 -13.50 -7.75
N ARG A 400 10.08 -12.60 -6.76
CA ARG A 400 8.92 -12.18 -5.97
C ARG A 400 8.17 -11.08 -6.72
N SER A 401 6.86 -11.26 -6.95
CA SER A 401 6.00 -10.14 -7.37
C SER A 401 6.14 -9.00 -6.33
N PRO A 402 6.08 -7.71 -6.72
CA PRO A 402 6.20 -6.58 -5.79
C PRO A 402 5.12 -6.51 -4.72
N TYR A 403 4.03 -7.24 -4.94
CA TYR A 403 2.96 -7.42 -3.98
C TYR A 403 3.16 -8.67 -3.12
N ILE A 404 4.34 -9.28 -3.18
CA ILE A 404 4.77 -10.31 -2.24
C ILE A 404 5.48 -9.60 -1.08
N SER A 405 4.74 -9.28 -0.02
CA SER A 405 5.36 -9.07 1.29
C SER A 405 6.16 -10.32 1.64
N PRO A 406 7.30 -10.21 2.34
CA PRO A 406 8.24 -11.31 2.54
C PRO A 406 7.71 -12.53 3.33
N MET A 407 6.42 -12.55 3.68
CA MET A 407 5.75 -13.65 4.36
C MET A 407 5.72 -14.89 3.45
N LEU A 408 6.28 -15.96 4.00
CA LEU A 408 6.69 -17.17 3.29
C LEU A 408 5.60 -17.78 2.40
N SER A 409 6.01 -18.19 1.20
CA SER A 409 5.35 -19.31 0.50
C SER A 409 5.50 -20.57 1.37
N PRO A 410 4.45 -21.38 1.61
CA PRO A 410 4.47 -22.53 2.53
C PRO A 410 5.40 -23.71 2.17
N GLY A 411 6.36 -23.54 1.26
CA GLY A 411 7.27 -24.60 0.82
C GLY A 411 8.75 -24.22 0.76
N GLY A 412 9.13 -23.02 1.20
CA GLY A 412 10.53 -22.59 1.23
C GLY A 412 11.21 -22.97 2.53
N THR A 413 12.31 -23.73 2.47
CA THR A 413 13.18 -23.99 3.62
C THR A 413 13.58 -22.68 4.29
N THR A 414 13.48 -22.66 5.61
CA THR A 414 13.76 -21.47 6.42
C THR A 414 15.23 -21.03 6.22
N PRO A 415 15.57 -19.74 6.41
CA PRO A 415 16.96 -19.28 6.30
C PRO A 415 17.92 -19.99 7.26
N VAL A 416 17.39 -20.57 8.33
CA VAL A 416 18.12 -21.36 9.33
C VAL A 416 18.42 -22.77 8.79
N GLU A 417 17.43 -23.45 8.22
CA GLU A 417 17.62 -24.77 7.58
C GLU A 417 18.57 -24.70 6.39
N ARG A 418 18.51 -23.63 5.58
CA ARG A 418 19.47 -23.39 4.49
C ARG A 418 20.91 -23.19 5.00
N ARG A 419 21.10 -22.64 6.20
CA ARG A 419 22.42 -22.50 6.85
C ARG A 419 22.91 -23.82 7.44
N GLU A 420 22.03 -24.69 7.94
CA GLU A 420 22.41 -26.03 8.41
C GLU A 420 22.73 -26.97 7.24
N GLU A 421 21.98 -26.90 6.15
CA GLU A 421 22.33 -27.58 4.89
C GLU A 421 23.64 -27.05 4.29
N ALA A 422 23.84 -25.72 4.24
CA ALA A 422 25.11 -25.17 3.75
C ALA A 422 26.29 -25.54 4.66
N ARG A 423 26.10 -25.59 5.99
CA ARG A 423 27.14 -26.04 6.94
C ARG A 423 27.41 -27.54 6.83
N SER A 424 26.40 -28.37 6.63
CA SER A 424 26.59 -29.82 6.45
C SER A 424 27.26 -30.15 5.11
N LEU A 425 26.93 -29.40 4.05
CA LEU A 425 27.59 -29.50 2.75
C LEU A 425 29.04 -29.00 2.77
N LEU A 426 29.33 -27.93 3.53
CA LEU A 426 30.71 -27.46 3.75
C LEU A 426 31.52 -28.41 4.64
N ALA A 427 30.92 -29.00 5.68
CA ALA A 427 31.55 -30.01 6.51
C ALA A 427 31.88 -31.29 5.71
N GLY A 428 30.98 -31.74 4.83
CA GLY A 428 31.23 -32.87 3.93
C GLY A 428 32.26 -32.60 2.83
N ARG A 429 32.49 -31.32 2.46
CA ARG A 429 33.55 -30.91 1.52
C ARG A 429 34.93 -30.83 2.18
N GLY A 430 34.99 -30.48 3.47
CA GLY A 430 36.22 -30.46 4.28
C GLY A 430 36.87 -31.85 4.40
N ASP A 431 36.07 -32.89 4.63
CA ASP A 431 36.56 -34.27 4.71
C ASP A 431 37.09 -34.80 3.36
N LYS A 432 36.52 -34.36 2.24
CA LYS A 432 37.01 -34.74 0.90
C LYS A 432 38.35 -34.08 0.54
N TYR A 433 38.58 -32.84 0.96
CA TYR A 433 39.87 -32.18 0.72
C TYR A 433 40.98 -32.69 1.66
N GLY A 434 40.66 -32.98 2.93
CA GLY A 434 41.62 -33.60 3.86
C GLY A 434 42.06 -35.02 3.46
N ALA A 435 41.19 -35.79 2.79
CA ALA A 435 41.54 -37.11 2.26
C ALA A 435 42.44 -37.06 1.01
N ILE A 436 42.30 -36.02 0.17
CA ILE A 436 43.13 -35.83 -1.04
C ILE A 436 44.54 -35.33 -0.65
N GLU A 437 44.65 -34.46 0.35
CA GLU A 437 45.93 -33.92 0.82
C GLU A 437 46.79 -34.99 1.52
N ASN A 438 46.17 -35.87 2.32
CA ASN A 438 46.86 -37.02 2.93
C ASN A 438 47.21 -38.12 1.90
N GLY A 439 46.44 -38.25 0.82
CA GLY A 439 46.73 -39.17 -0.28
C GLY A 439 47.92 -38.75 -1.15
N GLN A 440 48.11 -37.44 -1.35
CA GLN A 440 49.27 -36.91 -2.09
C GLN A 440 50.56 -36.88 -1.24
N ARG A 441 50.45 -36.62 0.07
CA ARG A 441 51.62 -36.65 0.98
C ARG A 441 52.21 -38.06 1.15
N LYS A 442 51.40 -39.12 1.04
CA LYS A 442 51.89 -40.52 1.04
C LYS A 442 52.52 -40.98 -0.28
N ARG A 443 52.27 -40.32 -1.42
CA ARG A 443 52.92 -40.64 -2.71
C ARG A 443 54.20 -39.85 -2.97
N GLY A 444 54.40 -38.71 -2.30
CA GLY A 444 55.65 -37.96 -2.37
C GLY A 444 56.79 -38.58 -1.55
N LEU A 445 56.46 -39.41 -0.54
CA LEU A 445 57.44 -40.05 0.36
C LEU A 445 57.90 -41.44 -0.10
N SER A 446 57.50 -41.93 -1.28
CA SER A 446 57.96 -43.22 -1.84
C SER A 446 58.79 -43.08 -3.13
N MET A 447 59.29 -41.88 -3.44
CA MET A 447 60.18 -41.62 -4.58
C MET A 447 61.52 -40.99 -4.16
N GLU A 448 61.90 -41.15 -2.89
CA GLU A 448 63.25 -40.91 -2.37
C GLU A 448 63.66 -42.12 -1.52
N GLU A 449 63.89 -43.27 -2.16
CA GLU A 449 64.81 -44.33 -1.71
C GLU A 449 65.47 -44.98 -2.93
#